data_AF-A0A1H9ENT2-F1
#
_entry.id   AF-A0A1H9ENT2-F1
#
_cell.length_a   1.000
_cell.length_b   1.000
_cell.length_c   1.000
_cell.angle_alpha   90.00
_cell.angle_beta   90.00
_cell.angle_gamma   90.00
#
_symmetry.space_group_name_H-M   'P 1'
#
loop_
_entity.id
_entity.type
_entity.pdbx_description
1 polymer ?
#
loop_
_entity_poly.entity_id
_entity_poly.type
_entity_poly.pdbx_seq_one_letter_code
_entity_poly.pdbx_strand_id
1 'polypeptide(L)'
;MPVATPAVTTSPLRSATQLLFRSFPFPTEPGLRVFGNPDRTSPVFVTGNFDHTVRLVSRVLRDYDCYLLVAPTDGVNVWCASAGGHFGVDQVEAAIKLSGIDDLVDHHRLVLPRLTTPGVDPKEVRRRTGWRVVFGPIDIADLPTWLDESFPRLVSDRVTFPLRTRVEMGIGAGLWPAGLLGVPSLLIAGWKAGLAVMALSYVLSVLFAVVYPRLPTKPGLPQAIPLAAITGAIGFGAAAVLGQGLFGLIFWPVVMAGVGALVALDFPSWSPTDVCKQELLCFLYPATLAPPGFLPTVDEPACIAGCDICVKVCPKGALTLNMDSKAFLNDPDGCISCFACVQQCPVDAIS
;
A
#
# COMPACT_ATOMS: atom_id res chain seq x y z
N MET A 1 15.77 16.03 23.58
CA MET A 1 15.87 16.24 22.12
C MET A 1 14.81 17.25 21.70
N PRO A 2 15.02 18.07 20.67
CA PRO A 2 14.04 19.09 20.32
C PRO A 2 12.74 18.39 19.95
N VAL A 3 11.65 18.68 20.68
CA VAL A 3 10.31 18.25 20.33
C VAL A 3 10.04 18.81 18.94
N ALA A 4 10.05 17.96 17.92
CA ALA A 4 9.83 18.38 16.55
C ALA A 4 8.47 19.06 16.48
N THR A 5 8.47 20.38 16.29
CA THR A 5 7.28 21.19 16.01
C THR A 5 6.46 20.50 14.93
N PRO A 6 5.12 20.42 15.05
CA PRO A 6 4.30 19.67 14.11
C PRO A 6 4.38 20.37 12.75
N ALA A 7 5.22 19.84 11.87
CA ALA A 7 5.37 20.30 10.50
C ALA A 7 4.12 19.89 9.70
N VAL A 8 2.99 20.55 9.97
CA VAL A 8 1.80 20.43 9.12
C VAL A 8 1.74 21.60 8.16
N THR A 9 2.83 21.84 7.42
CA THR A 9 2.78 22.67 6.22
C THR A 9 2.05 21.89 5.13
N THR A 10 0.76 22.19 4.96
CA THR A 10 -0.07 21.61 3.90
C THR A 10 0.12 22.41 2.61
N SER A 11 1.27 22.22 1.93
CA SER A 11 1.44 22.78 0.59
C SER A 11 0.62 21.95 -0.42
N PRO A 12 -0.37 22.54 -1.13
CA PRO A 12 -1.10 21.84 -2.19
C PRO A 12 -0.17 21.36 -3.30
N LEU A 13 0.85 22.16 -3.63
CA LEU A 13 1.88 21.83 -4.60
C LEU A 13 2.65 20.57 -4.19
N ARG A 14 3.07 20.47 -2.92
CA ARG A 14 3.78 19.29 -2.40
C ARG A 14 2.93 18.02 -2.51
N SER A 15 1.64 18.12 -2.19
CA SER A 15 0.71 16.99 -2.36
C SER A 15 0.55 16.57 -3.82
N ALA A 16 0.45 17.53 -4.75
CA ALA A 16 0.36 17.25 -6.18
C ALA A 16 1.65 16.60 -6.72
N THR A 17 2.82 17.11 -6.31
CA THR A 17 4.12 16.51 -6.67
C THR A 17 4.23 15.08 -6.16
N GLN A 18 3.88 14.83 -4.89
CA GLN A 18 3.91 13.47 -4.32
C GLN A 18 2.92 12.52 -5.01
N LEU A 19 1.81 13.03 -5.54
CA LEU A 19 0.85 12.22 -6.30
C LEU A 19 1.39 11.85 -7.68
N LEU A 20 1.98 12.81 -8.40
CA LEU A 20 2.56 12.59 -9.73
C LEU A 20 3.82 11.73 -9.69
N PHE A 21 4.62 11.89 -8.63
CA PHE A 21 5.88 11.19 -8.43
C PHE A 21 5.80 10.13 -7.34
N ARG A 22 4.62 9.52 -7.17
CA ARG A 22 4.30 8.61 -6.05
C ARG A 22 5.23 7.39 -5.95
N SER A 23 5.90 7.00 -7.03
CA SER A 23 6.89 5.92 -7.04
C SER A 23 8.19 6.28 -6.30
N PHE A 24 8.46 7.56 -6.06
CA PHE A 24 9.66 8.01 -5.35
C PHE A 24 9.39 8.15 -3.84
N PRO A 25 10.37 7.82 -2.99
CA PRO A 25 10.24 7.99 -1.56
C PRO A 25 10.21 9.47 -1.17
N PHE A 26 9.28 9.84 -0.29
CA PHE A 26 9.20 11.17 0.30
C PHE A 26 9.27 11.07 1.83
N PRO A 27 10.47 10.93 2.41
CA PRO A 27 10.62 10.76 3.84
C PRO A 27 10.38 12.07 4.60
N THR A 28 9.80 11.92 5.79
CA THR A 28 9.86 12.90 6.87
C THR A 28 10.86 12.41 7.91
N GLU A 29 11.39 13.34 8.71
CA GLU A 29 12.27 12.99 9.82
C GLU A 29 11.58 12.00 10.78
N PRO A 30 12.19 10.82 11.04
CA PRO A 30 11.75 9.88 12.07
C PRO A 30 11.86 10.51 13.47
N GLY A 31 11.04 10.06 14.40
CA GLY A 31 11.08 10.53 15.79
C GLY A 31 9.72 10.67 16.46
N LEU A 32 9.74 11.23 17.67
CA LEU A 32 8.55 11.47 18.48
C LEU A 32 7.87 12.79 18.10
N ARG A 33 6.56 12.73 17.91
CA ARG A 33 5.67 13.89 17.81
C ARG A 33 4.69 13.87 18.97
N VAL A 34 4.46 15.04 19.57
CA VAL A 34 3.56 15.23 20.70
C VAL A 34 2.37 16.05 20.22
N PHE A 35 1.16 15.57 20.49
CA PHE A 35 -0.09 16.27 20.16
C PHE A 35 -0.85 16.58 21.44
N GLY A 36 -1.37 17.82 21.53
CA GLY A 36 -2.07 18.29 22.73
C GLY A 36 -1.16 18.40 23.95
N ASN A 37 -1.69 18.06 25.12
CA ASN A 37 -0.98 17.93 26.38
C ASN A 37 -1.14 16.49 26.94
N PRO A 38 -0.42 15.51 26.37
CA PRO A 38 -0.54 14.12 26.79
C PRO A 38 0.02 13.91 28.20
N ASP A 39 -0.65 13.02 28.91
CA ASP A 39 -0.24 12.51 30.22
C ASP A 39 0.44 11.14 30.12
N ARG A 40 0.74 10.52 31.27
CA ARG A 40 1.41 9.21 31.33
C ARG A 40 0.50 8.04 30.92
N THR A 41 -0.80 8.27 30.72
CA THR A 41 -1.79 7.26 30.31
C THR A 41 -2.21 7.41 28.84
N SER A 42 -1.71 8.45 28.18
CA SER A 42 -2.09 8.82 26.83
C SER A 42 -1.59 7.82 25.78
N PRO A 43 -2.39 7.54 24.74
CA PRO A 43 -2.05 6.51 23.75
C PRO A 43 -0.81 6.87 22.95
N VAL A 44 -0.03 5.82 22.61
CA VAL A 44 1.15 5.92 21.75
C VAL A 44 0.83 5.30 20.39
N PHE A 45 0.71 6.14 19.37
CA PHE A 45 0.54 5.73 17.98
C PHE A 45 1.88 5.54 17.29
N VAL A 46 1.93 4.66 16.30
CA VAL A 46 3.11 4.44 15.46
C VAL A 46 2.71 4.61 14.00
N THR A 47 3.58 5.20 13.19
CA THR A 47 3.39 5.32 11.74
C THR A 47 4.74 5.21 11.01
N GLY A 48 4.70 5.02 9.69
CA GLY A 48 5.90 5.09 8.85
C GLY A 48 6.29 6.54 8.55
N ASN A 49 7.50 6.78 8.04
CA ASN A 49 8.00 8.12 7.77
C ASN A 49 7.64 8.68 6.39
N PHE A 50 6.65 8.12 5.69
CA PHE A 50 6.15 8.72 4.45
C PHE A 50 5.40 10.03 4.74
N ASP A 51 5.83 11.13 4.12
CA ASP A 51 5.33 12.47 4.40
C ASP A 51 3.81 12.61 4.27
N HIS A 52 3.23 12.01 3.24
CA HIS A 52 1.78 12.06 3.06
C HIS A 52 1.04 11.34 4.19
N THR A 53 1.50 10.14 4.59
CA THR A 53 0.95 9.39 5.71
C THR A 53 1.06 10.16 7.01
N VAL A 54 2.25 10.70 7.30
CA VAL A 54 2.49 11.52 8.49
C VAL A 54 1.53 12.70 8.54
N ARG A 55 1.33 13.42 7.44
CA ARG A 55 0.42 14.57 7.38
C ARG A 55 -1.04 14.19 7.58
N LEU A 56 -1.47 13.03 7.06
CA LEU A 56 -2.83 12.51 7.27
C LEU A 56 -3.06 12.13 8.74
N VAL A 57 -2.16 11.35 9.33
CA VAL A 57 -2.25 10.93 10.74
C VAL A 57 -2.20 12.15 11.66
N SER A 58 -1.28 13.09 11.41
CA SER A 58 -1.14 14.33 12.19
C SER A 58 -2.33 15.29 12.05
N ARG A 59 -3.21 15.13 11.04
CA ARG A 59 -4.45 15.89 10.94
C ARG A 59 -5.50 15.37 11.92
N VAL A 60 -5.64 14.04 12.02
CA VAL A 60 -6.61 13.41 12.90
C VAL A 60 -6.14 13.46 14.36
N LEU A 61 -4.86 13.20 14.62
CA LEU A 61 -4.30 13.21 15.98
C LEU A 61 -4.21 14.61 16.60
N ARG A 62 -4.42 15.68 15.84
CA ARG A 62 -4.38 17.05 16.37
C ARG A 62 -5.50 17.33 17.37
N ASP A 63 -6.58 16.56 17.31
CA ASP A 63 -7.74 16.69 18.19
C ASP A 63 -7.61 15.81 19.46
N TYR A 64 -6.44 15.18 19.69
CA TYR A 64 -6.20 14.25 20.80
C TYR A 64 -4.90 14.54 21.54
N ASP A 65 -4.90 14.24 22.83
CA ASP A 65 -3.71 14.22 23.68
C ASP A 65 -3.00 12.86 23.50
N CYS A 66 -1.94 12.84 22.69
CA CYS A 66 -1.27 11.58 22.35
C CYS A 66 0.19 11.74 21.88
N TYR A 67 0.87 10.61 21.80
CA TYR A 67 2.21 10.49 21.23
C TYR A 67 2.14 9.80 19.87
N LEU A 68 2.93 10.27 18.91
CA LEU A 68 3.12 9.63 17.61
C LEU A 68 4.60 9.32 17.38
N LEU A 69 4.91 8.04 17.27
CA LEU A 69 6.21 7.51 16.89
C LEU A 69 6.27 7.33 15.38
N VAL A 70 7.33 7.88 14.79
CA VAL A 70 7.48 7.93 13.34
C VAL A 70 8.67 7.07 13.01
N ALA A 71 8.39 5.85 12.59
CA ALA A 71 9.39 4.83 12.32
C ALA A 71 10.14 5.11 11.01
N PRO A 72 11.45 4.84 10.93
CA PRO A 72 12.23 5.01 9.70
C PRO A 72 11.87 3.93 8.68
N THR A 73 11.04 4.26 7.70
CA THR A 73 10.54 3.33 6.66
C THR A 73 10.90 3.82 5.25
N ASP A 74 12.06 4.46 5.12
CA ASP A 74 12.63 5.00 3.86
C ASP A 74 11.72 5.92 3.04
N GLY A 75 10.69 6.52 3.65
CA GLY A 75 9.73 7.36 2.93
C GLY A 75 8.77 6.58 2.04
N VAL A 76 8.54 5.30 2.34
CA VAL A 76 7.56 4.43 1.69
C VAL A 76 6.27 4.37 2.51
N ASN A 77 5.12 4.31 1.83
CA ASN A 77 3.81 4.22 2.49
C ASN A 77 3.69 2.95 3.36
N VAL A 78 2.78 2.96 4.34
CA VAL A 78 2.64 1.91 5.36
C VAL A 78 2.51 0.50 4.78
N TRP A 79 1.61 0.30 3.80
CA TRP A 79 1.35 -1.02 3.22
C TRP A 79 2.55 -1.55 2.46
N CYS A 80 3.10 -0.75 1.54
CA CYS A 80 4.25 -1.14 0.75
C CYS A 80 5.50 -1.34 1.63
N ALA A 81 5.69 -0.50 2.65
CA ALA A 81 6.80 -0.67 3.57
C ALA A 81 6.65 -1.94 4.39
N SER A 82 5.44 -2.27 4.85
CA SER A 82 5.21 -3.48 5.64
C SER A 82 5.35 -4.75 4.81
N ALA A 83 4.69 -4.81 3.66
CA ALA A 83 4.76 -5.96 2.76
C ALA A 83 6.15 -6.15 2.14
N GLY A 84 6.86 -5.04 1.87
CA GLY A 84 8.21 -5.02 1.30
C GLY A 84 9.35 -5.08 2.33
N GLY A 85 9.06 -5.27 3.63
CA GLY A 85 10.09 -5.47 4.66
C GLY A 85 10.80 -4.20 5.17
N HIS A 86 10.37 -3.01 4.75
CA HIS A 86 10.87 -1.71 5.26
C HIS A 86 10.13 -1.23 6.53
N PHE A 87 9.06 -1.89 6.93
CA PHE A 87 8.32 -1.62 8.17
C PHE A 87 7.99 -2.92 8.88
N GLY A 88 8.94 -3.40 9.66
CA GLY A 88 8.81 -4.56 10.53
C GLY A 88 9.20 -4.27 11.97
N VAL A 89 9.56 -5.35 12.68
CA VAL A 89 9.87 -5.30 14.11
C VAL A 89 11.07 -4.41 14.41
N ASP A 90 12.09 -4.41 13.55
CA ASP A 90 13.32 -3.64 13.74
C ASP A 90 13.03 -2.12 13.71
N GLN A 91 12.18 -1.65 12.79
CA GLN A 91 11.81 -0.24 12.68
C GLN A 91 10.93 0.20 13.86
N VAL A 92 10.05 -0.67 14.35
CA VAL A 92 9.25 -0.42 15.55
C VAL A 92 10.15 -0.32 16.78
N GLU A 93 11.08 -1.26 16.94
CA GLU A 93 12.07 -1.27 18.02
C GLU A 93 12.95 -0.02 18.01
N ALA A 94 13.44 0.38 16.84
CA ALA A 94 14.19 1.62 16.66
C ALA A 94 13.35 2.85 17.05
N ALA A 95 12.08 2.91 16.64
CA ALA A 95 11.19 4.02 16.98
C ALA A 95 10.95 4.13 18.50
N ILE A 96 10.82 3.02 19.21
CA ILE A 96 10.67 3.00 20.68
C ILE A 96 11.97 3.49 21.35
N LYS A 97 13.12 2.88 21.01
CA LYS A 97 14.39 3.15 21.69
C LYS A 97 14.90 4.57 21.43
N LEU A 98 14.72 5.10 20.22
CA LEU A 98 15.21 6.42 19.84
C LEU A 98 14.29 7.56 20.31
N SER A 99 13.02 7.27 20.61
CA SER A 99 12.06 8.30 21.03
C SER A 99 12.09 8.61 22.53
N GLY A 100 12.61 7.70 23.36
CA GLY A 100 12.54 7.83 24.82
C GLY A 100 11.10 7.73 25.35
N ILE A 101 10.20 7.08 24.61
CA ILE A 101 8.78 6.98 24.99
C ILE A 101 8.55 6.23 26.32
N ASP A 102 9.50 5.36 26.70
CA ASP A 102 9.49 4.61 27.96
C ASP A 102 9.43 5.52 29.19
N ASP A 103 10.06 6.70 29.13
CA ASP A 103 10.08 7.66 30.25
C ASP A 103 8.80 8.52 30.31
N LEU A 104 7.99 8.52 29.25
CA LEU A 104 6.86 9.43 29.06
C LEU A 104 5.50 8.81 29.41
N VAL A 105 5.36 7.48 29.36
CA VAL A 105 4.11 6.78 29.65
C VAL A 105 4.31 5.62 30.63
N ASP A 106 3.31 5.33 31.45
CA ASP A 106 3.35 4.23 32.44
C ASP A 106 2.89 2.89 31.87
N HIS A 107 2.53 2.86 30.59
CA HIS A 107 2.06 1.67 29.90
C HIS A 107 2.98 1.26 28.75
N HIS A 108 3.01 -0.03 28.43
CA HIS A 108 3.74 -0.55 27.27
C HIS A 108 2.79 -1.02 26.18
N ARG A 109 2.01 -0.10 25.61
CA ARG A 109 1.06 -0.35 24.50
C ARG A 109 1.32 0.60 23.34
N LEU A 110 1.47 0.03 22.14
CA LEU A 110 1.59 0.75 20.87
C LEU A 110 0.36 0.50 20.02
N VAL A 111 -0.12 1.55 19.35
CA VAL A 111 -1.20 1.46 18.36
C VAL A 111 -0.58 1.60 16.97
N LEU A 112 -0.59 0.51 16.20
CA LEU A 112 -0.09 0.47 14.83
C LEU A 112 -1.25 0.50 13.83
N PRO A 113 -1.05 1.02 12.61
CA PRO A 113 -2.04 0.92 11.54
C PRO A 113 -2.28 -0.54 11.18
N ARG A 114 -3.50 -0.90 10.79
CA ARG A 114 -3.82 -2.30 10.45
C ARG A 114 -2.94 -2.87 9.34
N LEU A 115 -2.59 -2.06 8.36
CA LEU A 115 -1.82 -2.46 7.19
C LEU A 115 -0.34 -2.77 7.49
N THR A 116 0.10 -2.71 8.76
CA THR A 116 1.43 -3.19 9.18
C THR A 116 1.44 -4.66 9.61
N THR A 117 0.28 -5.33 9.65
CA THR A 117 0.18 -6.75 10.06
C THR A 117 1.02 -7.73 9.22
N PRO A 118 1.33 -7.48 7.93
CA PRO A 118 2.27 -8.33 7.19
C PRO A 118 3.69 -8.33 7.76
N GLY A 119 4.21 -7.17 8.16
CA GLY A 119 5.63 -7.00 8.50
C GLY A 119 5.94 -6.96 9.99
N VAL A 120 4.96 -6.64 10.84
CA VAL A 120 5.16 -6.50 12.29
C VAL A 120 4.56 -7.69 13.03
N ASP A 121 5.42 -8.55 13.57
CA ASP A 121 5.04 -9.62 14.50
C ASP A 121 4.93 -9.08 15.95
N PRO A 122 3.72 -9.06 16.56
CA PRO A 122 3.54 -8.62 17.94
C PRO A 122 4.28 -9.50 18.97
N LYS A 123 4.47 -10.80 18.70
CA LYS A 123 5.18 -11.73 19.59
C LYS A 123 6.65 -11.31 19.68
N GLU A 124 7.26 -11.04 18.54
CA GLU A 124 8.64 -10.57 18.43
C GLU A 124 8.83 -9.19 19.07
N VAL A 125 7.96 -8.22 18.76
CA VAL A 125 8.03 -6.87 19.37
C VAL A 125 7.98 -6.97 20.89
N ARG A 126 7.05 -7.77 21.43
CA ARG A 126 6.92 -7.96 22.87
C ARG A 126 8.16 -8.63 23.46
N ARG A 127 8.73 -9.62 22.79
CA ARG A 127 9.93 -10.32 23.26
C ARG A 127 11.15 -9.39 23.30
N ARG A 128 11.33 -8.52 22.31
CA ARG A 128 12.49 -7.62 22.20
C ARG A 128 12.39 -6.35 23.04
N THR A 129 11.18 -5.80 23.15
CA THR A 129 10.98 -4.46 23.71
C THR A 129 10.14 -4.43 24.97
N GLY A 130 9.36 -5.49 25.25
CA GLY A 130 8.36 -5.49 26.33
C GLY A 130 7.03 -4.82 25.94
N TRP A 131 6.96 -4.14 24.79
CA TRP A 131 5.78 -3.44 24.32
C TRP A 131 4.77 -4.36 23.65
N ARG A 132 3.48 -4.10 23.89
CA ARG A 132 2.37 -4.80 23.26
C ARG A 132 1.85 -3.98 22.08
N VAL A 133 1.73 -4.63 20.93
CA VAL A 133 1.14 -4.03 19.73
C VAL A 133 -0.36 -4.27 19.70
N VAL A 134 -1.11 -3.21 19.41
CA VAL A 134 -2.53 -3.24 19.08
C VAL A 134 -2.69 -2.64 17.70
N PHE A 135 -3.46 -3.28 16.82
CA PHE A 135 -3.73 -2.74 15.50
C PHE A 135 -5.03 -1.93 15.51
N GLY A 136 -4.93 -0.68 15.06
CA GLY A 136 -6.06 0.22 14.85
C GLY A 136 -6.88 -0.13 13.59
N PRO A 137 -7.69 0.82 13.12
CA PRO A 137 -8.46 0.70 11.87
C PRO A 137 -7.55 0.75 10.63
N ILE A 138 -8.13 0.43 9.47
CA ILE A 138 -7.45 0.54 8.17
C ILE A 138 -7.42 2.01 7.73
N ASP A 139 -8.55 2.70 7.77
CA ASP A 139 -8.64 4.13 7.50
C ASP A 139 -8.41 4.94 8.79
N ILE A 140 -7.64 6.02 8.67
CA ILE A 140 -7.39 6.93 9.78
C ILE A 140 -8.65 7.74 10.14
N ALA A 141 -9.58 7.90 9.20
CA ALA A 141 -10.84 8.58 9.44
C ALA A 141 -11.71 7.86 10.48
N ASP A 142 -11.56 6.54 10.63
CA ASP A 142 -12.31 5.71 11.57
C ASP A 142 -11.66 5.65 12.96
N LEU A 143 -10.51 6.31 13.14
CA LEU A 143 -9.79 6.34 14.42
C LEU A 143 -10.64 6.90 15.58
N PRO A 144 -11.40 8.01 15.44
CA PRO A 144 -12.25 8.53 16.51
C PRO A 144 -13.24 7.49 17.04
N THR A 145 -14.04 6.91 16.14
CA THR A 145 -15.04 5.89 16.50
C THR A 145 -14.38 4.65 17.11
N TRP A 146 -13.22 4.24 16.60
CA TRP A 146 -12.48 3.11 17.16
C TRP A 146 -11.96 3.38 18.57
N LEU A 147 -11.49 4.61 18.86
CA LEU A 147 -11.03 5.00 20.19
C LEU A 147 -12.15 4.94 21.24
N ASP A 148 -13.36 5.37 20.88
CA ASP A 148 -14.50 5.42 21.80
C ASP A 148 -15.13 4.05 22.08
N GLU A 149 -15.32 3.23 21.04
CA GLU A 149 -16.15 2.02 21.14
C GLU A 149 -15.33 0.73 21.32
N SER A 150 -14.15 0.70 20.69
CA SER A 150 -13.45 -0.55 20.42
C SER A 150 -12.08 -0.61 21.07
N PHE A 151 -11.42 0.50 21.36
CA PHE A 151 -10.07 0.51 21.92
C PHE A 151 -9.98 -0.34 23.20
N PRO A 152 -8.98 -1.24 23.32
CA PRO A 152 -7.87 -1.56 22.41
C PRO A 152 -8.09 -2.85 21.60
N ARG A 153 -9.31 -3.12 21.13
CA ARG A 153 -9.70 -4.36 20.45
C ARG A 153 -9.46 -4.30 18.95
N LEU A 154 -9.05 -5.46 18.43
CA LEU A 154 -8.95 -5.72 17.00
C LEU A 154 -10.36 -5.86 16.39
N VAL A 155 -10.74 -4.91 15.54
CA VAL A 155 -12.01 -4.96 14.78
C VAL A 155 -11.77 -5.58 13.40
N SER A 156 -12.74 -6.32 12.87
CA SER A 156 -12.71 -6.80 11.49
C SER A 156 -13.07 -5.64 10.55
N ASP A 157 -12.21 -5.38 9.59
CA ASP A 157 -12.41 -4.34 8.58
C ASP A 157 -11.79 -4.80 7.25
N ARG A 158 -12.31 -4.29 6.14
CA ARG A 158 -11.86 -4.64 4.79
C ARG A 158 -11.36 -3.42 4.05
N VAL A 159 -10.29 -3.60 3.28
CA VAL A 159 -9.80 -2.55 2.41
C VAL A 159 -10.85 -2.26 1.35
N THR A 160 -11.32 -1.01 1.34
CA THR A 160 -12.15 -0.49 0.27
C THR A 160 -11.27 0.19 -0.78
N PHE A 161 -11.70 0.11 -2.04
CA PHE A 161 -11.03 0.80 -3.14
C PHE A 161 -12.03 1.69 -3.87
N PRO A 162 -12.41 2.85 -3.29
CA PRO A 162 -13.39 3.76 -3.88
C PRO A 162 -12.80 4.50 -5.10
N LEU A 163 -13.68 5.14 -5.89
CA LEU A 163 -13.30 5.84 -7.13
C LEU A 163 -12.18 6.87 -6.92
N ARG A 164 -12.23 7.63 -5.81
CA ARG A 164 -11.21 8.64 -5.48
C ARG A 164 -9.83 8.02 -5.34
N THR A 165 -9.71 6.96 -4.53
CA THR A 165 -8.43 6.24 -4.33
C THR A 165 -7.95 5.59 -5.63
N ARG A 166 -8.86 5.09 -6.48
CA ARG A 166 -8.50 4.55 -7.82
C ARG A 166 -7.85 5.59 -8.69
N VAL A 167 -8.47 6.78 -8.79
CA VAL A 167 -7.92 7.88 -9.58
C VAL A 167 -6.55 8.31 -9.03
N GLU A 168 -6.41 8.40 -7.70
CA GLU A 168 -5.12 8.71 -7.07
C GLU A 168 -4.03 7.68 -7.40
N MET A 169 -4.34 6.38 -7.34
CA MET A 169 -3.39 5.33 -7.72
C MET A 169 -3.09 5.35 -9.22
N GLY A 170 -4.10 5.59 -10.07
CA GLY A 170 -3.95 5.69 -11.53
C GLY A 170 -3.05 6.86 -11.95
N ILE A 171 -3.13 7.99 -11.25
CA ILE A 171 -2.20 9.10 -11.46
C ILE A 171 -0.78 8.67 -11.10
N GLY A 172 -0.56 8.05 -9.94
CA GLY A 172 0.76 7.57 -9.53
C GLY A 172 1.35 6.53 -10.51
N ALA A 173 0.54 5.56 -10.91
CA ALA A 173 0.92 4.50 -11.84
C ALA A 173 1.25 5.01 -13.25
N GLY A 174 0.79 6.21 -13.64
CA GLY A 174 1.12 6.84 -14.92
C GLY A 174 2.60 7.17 -15.09
N LEU A 175 3.35 7.34 -13.99
CA LEU A 175 4.74 7.77 -14.01
C LEU A 175 5.66 6.78 -14.75
N TRP A 176 5.51 5.47 -14.48
CA TRP A 176 6.34 4.44 -15.09
C TRP A 176 6.22 4.37 -16.62
N PRO A 177 5.02 4.20 -17.21
CA PRO A 177 4.86 4.22 -18.66
C PRO A 177 5.20 5.58 -19.27
N ALA A 178 4.93 6.70 -18.57
CA ALA A 178 5.33 8.03 -19.03
C ALA A 178 6.86 8.19 -19.10
N GLY A 179 7.59 7.71 -18.09
CA GLY A 179 9.05 7.76 -18.06
C GLY A 179 9.69 6.81 -19.06
N LEU A 180 9.32 5.53 -19.00
CA LEU A 180 9.95 4.46 -19.80
C LEU A 180 9.69 4.61 -21.31
N LEU A 181 8.50 5.07 -21.71
CA LEU A 181 8.16 5.19 -23.13
C LEU A 181 8.13 6.64 -23.60
N GLY A 182 7.76 7.59 -22.75
CA GLY A 182 7.70 9.01 -23.11
C GLY A 182 9.08 9.65 -23.29
N VAL A 183 10.07 9.34 -22.43
CA VAL A 183 11.43 9.90 -22.57
C VAL A 183 12.12 9.40 -23.85
N PRO A 184 12.14 8.10 -24.18
CA PRO A 184 12.68 7.66 -25.48
C PRO A 184 11.91 8.24 -26.66
N SER A 185 10.58 8.35 -26.56
CA SER A 185 9.74 8.96 -27.60
C SER A 185 10.11 10.42 -27.87
N LEU A 186 10.52 11.18 -26.84
CA LEU A 186 11.01 12.54 -26.97
C LEU A 186 12.27 12.61 -27.84
N LEU A 187 13.17 11.64 -27.67
CA LEU A 187 14.45 11.58 -28.38
C LEU A 187 14.29 11.09 -29.83
N ILE A 188 13.38 10.14 -30.07
CA ILE A 188 13.22 9.47 -31.37
C ILE A 188 12.26 10.23 -32.29
N ALA A 189 11.13 10.69 -31.77
CA ALA A 189 10.03 11.30 -32.55
C ALA A 189 9.84 12.80 -32.26
N GLY A 190 10.68 13.38 -31.40
CA GLY A 190 10.68 14.79 -31.03
C GLY A 190 9.83 15.12 -29.80
N TRP A 191 10.03 16.34 -29.27
CA TRP A 191 9.45 16.76 -27.98
C TRP A 191 7.93 16.69 -27.91
N LYS A 192 7.22 17.00 -29.00
CA LYS A 192 5.75 16.92 -29.04
C LYS A 192 5.26 15.48 -28.89
N ALA A 193 5.92 14.53 -29.55
CA ALA A 193 5.58 13.11 -29.46
C ALA A 193 5.88 12.56 -28.06
N GLY A 194 7.03 12.89 -27.49
CA GLY A 194 7.38 12.52 -26.12
C GLY A 194 6.36 13.01 -25.10
N LEU A 195 6.01 14.31 -25.14
CA LEU A 195 4.99 14.87 -24.25
C LEU A 195 3.61 14.24 -24.46
N ALA A 196 3.22 13.97 -25.70
CA ALA A 196 1.97 13.29 -26.00
C ALA A 196 1.94 11.88 -25.40
N VAL A 197 3.01 11.09 -25.55
CA VAL A 197 3.12 9.76 -24.94
C VAL A 197 3.05 9.84 -23.42
N MET A 198 3.76 10.79 -22.80
CA MET A 198 3.68 11.01 -21.35
C MET A 198 2.25 11.31 -20.90
N ALA A 199 1.57 12.25 -21.55
CA ALA A 199 0.19 12.62 -21.21
C ALA A 199 -0.78 11.44 -21.41
N LEU A 200 -0.66 10.72 -22.52
CA LEU A 200 -1.48 9.55 -22.83
C LEU A 200 -1.25 8.41 -21.83
N SER A 201 -0.02 8.23 -21.33
CA SER A 201 0.28 7.27 -20.27
C SER A 201 -0.49 7.59 -18.97
N TYR A 202 -0.49 8.84 -18.51
CA TYR A 202 -1.29 9.23 -17.33
C TYR A 202 -2.79 9.06 -17.57
N VAL A 203 -3.29 9.47 -18.74
CA VAL A 203 -4.71 9.33 -19.08
C VAL A 203 -5.12 7.86 -19.11
N LEU A 204 -4.35 7.01 -19.77
CA LEU A 204 -4.63 5.58 -19.84
C LEU A 204 -4.56 4.93 -18.45
N SER A 205 -3.57 5.27 -17.62
CA SER A 205 -3.46 4.72 -16.27
C SER A 205 -4.67 5.08 -15.41
N VAL A 206 -5.16 6.32 -15.48
CA VAL A 206 -6.38 6.73 -14.74
C VAL A 206 -7.62 6.02 -15.28
N LEU A 207 -7.78 5.93 -16.61
CA LEU A 207 -8.91 5.22 -17.21
C LEU A 207 -8.90 3.74 -16.83
N PHE A 208 -7.73 3.09 -16.91
CA PHE A 208 -7.55 1.71 -16.51
C PHE A 208 -7.89 1.53 -15.02
N ALA A 209 -7.42 2.41 -14.13
CA ALA A 209 -7.71 2.35 -12.70
C ALA A 209 -9.22 2.41 -12.38
N VAL A 210 -9.97 3.22 -13.12
CA VAL A 210 -11.42 3.36 -12.93
C VAL A 210 -12.16 2.08 -13.38
N VAL A 211 -11.72 1.49 -14.49
CA VAL A 211 -12.35 0.31 -15.10
C VAL A 211 -11.87 -1.00 -14.47
N TYR A 212 -10.70 -1.02 -13.84
CA TYR A 212 -9.99 -2.21 -13.38
C TYR A 212 -10.87 -3.23 -12.64
N PRO A 213 -11.70 -2.85 -11.64
CA PRO A 213 -12.52 -3.82 -10.89
C PRO A 213 -13.67 -4.44 -11.69
N ARG A 214 -13.92 -3.96 -12.90
CA ARG A 214 -14.94 -4.49 -13.83
C ARG A 214 -14.31 -5.35 -14.94
N LEU A 215 -12.99 -5.46 -14.98
CA LEU A 215 -12.33 -6.28 -15.99
C LEU A 215 -12.52 -7.76 -15.66
N PRO A 216 -13.02 -8.57 -16.60
CA PRO A 216 -13.27 -10.00 -16.38
C PRO A 216 -11.98 -10.84 -16.42
N THR A 217 -10.87 -10.26 -16.89
CA THR A 217 -9.59 -10.93 -17.10
C THR A 217 -8.77 -10.92 -15.81
N LYS A 218 -8.12 -12.05 -15.50
CA LYS A 218 -7.17 -12.13 -14.38
C LYS A 218 -5.97 -11.20 -14.64
N PRO A 219 -5.43 -10.53 -13.61
CA PRO A 219 -4.25 -9.66 -13.72
C PRO A 219 -3.09 -10.24 -14.54
N GLY A 220 -2.35 -9.36 -15.21
CA GLY A 220 -1.13 -9.61 -16.01
C GLY A 220 -1.33 -9.93 -17.47
N LEU A 221 -0.66 -10.97 -18.00
CA LEU A 221 -0.65 -11.25 -19.44
C LEU A 221 -2.05 -11.32 -20.08
N PRO A 222 -3.08 -11.95 -19.44
CA PRO A 222 -4.43 -11.95 -19.98
C PRO A 222 -5.09 -10.55 -20.06
N GLN A 223 -4.65 -9.57 -19.26
CA GLN A 223 -5.10 -8.18 -19.39
C GLN A 223 -4.20 -7.36 -20.33
N ALA A 224 -2.89 -7.61 -20.28
CA ALA A 224 -1.88 -6.85 -20.99
C ALA A 224 -1.94 -7.06 -22.50
N ILE A 225 -2.13 -8.30 -22.96
CA ILE A 225 -2.19 -8.60 -24.40
C ILE A 225 -3.38 -7.89 -25.07
N PRO A 226 -4.63 -8.02 -24.56
CA PRO A 226 -5.76 -7.28 -25.14
C PRO A 226 -5.60 -5.76 -25.06
N LEU A 227 -5.11 -5.23 -23.92
CA LEU A 227 -4.96 -3.78 -23.77
C LEU A 227 -3.90 -3.22 -24.72
N ALA A 228 -2.78 -3.92 -24.89
CA ALA A 228 -1.73 -3.58 -25.85
C ALA A 228 -2.26 -3.62 -27.30
N ALA A 229 -3.03 -4.64 -27.66
CA ALA A 229 -3.63 -4.73 -29.00
C ALA A 229 -4.60 -3.58 -29.28
N ILE A 230 -5.48 -3.25 -28.33
CA ILE A 230 -6.47 -2.17 -28.46
C ILE A 230 -5.76 -0.82 -28.58
N THR A 231 -4.84 -0.52 -27.66
CA THR A 231 -4.11 0.76 -27.65
C THR A 231 -3.20 0.91 -28.86
N GLY A 232 -2.56 -0.17 -29.31
CA GLY A 232 -1.78 -0.20 -30.56
C GLY A 232 -2.65 0.05 -31.79
N ALA A 233 -3.82 -0.59 -31.90
CA ALA A 233 -4.76 -0.35 -33.00
C ALA A 233 -5.27 1.09 -33.03
N ILE A 234 -5.57 1.69 -31.86
CA ILE A 234 -5.92 3.11 -31.74
C ILE A 234 -4.76 3.99 -32.20
N GLY A 235 -3.52 3.68 -31.79
CA GLY A 235 -2.32 4.40 -32.23
C GLY A 235 -2.12 4.37 -33.75
N PHE A 236 -2.28 3.19 -34.38
CA PHE A 236 -2.22 3.04 -35.83
C PHE A 236 -3.31 3.85 -36.54
N GLY A 237 -4.56 3.70 -36.09
CA GLY A 237 -5.71 4.40 -36.68
C GLY A 237 -5.55 5.92 -36.60
N ALA A 238 -5.12 6.45 -35.46
CA ALA A 238 -4.85 7.87 -35.29
C ALA A 238 -3.72 8.35 -36.22
N ALA A 239 -2.62 7.60 -36.35
CA ALA A 239 -1.53 7.94 -37.25
C ALA A 239 -1.96 7.95 -38.73
N ALA A 240 -2.81 6.99 -39.12
CA ALA A 240 -3.36 6.91 -40.47
C ALA A 240 -4.30 8.08 -40.79
N VAL A 241 -5.21 8.44 -39.88
CA VAL A 241 -6.14 9.57 -40.04
C VAL A 241 -5.39 10.90 -40.11
N LEU A 242 -4.31 11.06 -39.33
CA LEU A 242 -3.47 12.25 -39.35
C LEU A 242 -2.51 12.31 -40.56
N GLY A 243 -2.57 11.33 -41.48
CA GLY A 243 -1.75 11.29 -42.68
C GLY A 243 -0.25 11.22 -42.39
N GLN A 244 0.15 10.58 -41.29
CA GLN A 244 1.57 10.45 -40.97
C GLN A 244 2.27 9.50 -41.95
N GLY A 245 3.56 9.77 -42.20
CA GLY A 245 4.39 8.88 -43.03
C GLY A 245 4.62 7.51 -42.37
N LEU A 246 5.34 6.64 -43.08
CA LEU A 246 5.63 5.25 -42.64
C LEU A 246 6.19 5.19 -41.21
N PHE A 247 7.07 6.12 -40.84
CA PHE A 247 7.60 6.21 -39.48
C PHE A 247 6.49 6.35 -38.43
N GLY A 248 5.53 7.27 -38.63
CA GLY A 248 4.42 7.49 -37.70
C GLY A 248 3.48 6.29 -37.62
N LEU A 249 3.23 5.64 -38.77
CA LEU A 249 2.41 4.42 -38.85
C LEU A 249 3.01 3.22 -38.11
N ILE A 250 4.34 3.21 -37.87
CA ILE A 250 5.01 2.18 -37.08
C ILE A 250 5.19 2.62 -35.63
N PHE A 251 5.62 3.86 -35.42
CA PHE A 251 5.95 4.40 -34.11
C PHE A 251 4.75 4.40 -33.16
N TRP A 252 3.61 4.97 -33.59
CA TRP A 252 2.43 5.11 -32.73
C TRP A 252 1.83 3.79 -32.28
N PRO A 253 1.58 2.78 -33.14
CA PRO A 253 1.06 1.51 -32.65
C PRO A 253 2.03 0.78 -31.72
N VAL A 254 3.33 0.81 -32.00
CA VAL A 254 4.33 0.13 -31.15
C VAL A 254 4.41 0.78 -29.77
N VAL A 255 4.53 2.11 -29.72
CA VAL A 255 4.60 2.84 -28.45
C VAL A 255 3.30 2.72 -27.68
N MET A 256 2.14 2.89 -28.33
CA MET A 256 0.86 2.79 -27.64
C MET A 256 0.56 1.37 -27.15
N ALA A 257 0.92 0.33 -27.91
CA ALA A 257 0.85 -1.04 -27.44
C ALA A 257 1.77 -1.27 -26.22
N GLY A 258 2.97 -0.70 -26.23
CA GLY A 258 3.87 -0.71 -25.08
C GLY A 258 3.27 -0.01 -23.85
N VAL A 259 2.65 1.16 -24.02
CA VAL A 259 1.95 1.88 -22.95
C VAL A 259 0.82 1.03 -22.38
N GLY A 260 -0.01 0.43 -23.25
CA GLY A 260 -1.08 -0.48 -22.83
C GLY A 260 -0.57 -1.70 -22.06
N ALA A 261 0.50 -2.34 -22.54
CA ALA A 261 1.11 -3.48 -21.86
C ALA A 261 1.65 -3.09 -20.48
N LEU A 262 2.41 -1.99 -20.39
CA LEU A 262 2.98 -1.52 -19.12
C LEU A 262 1.90 -1.15 -18.11
N VAL A 263 0.85 -0.42 -18.53
CA VAL A 263 -0.26 -0.05 -17.64
C VAL A 263 -0.95 -1.30 -17.08
N ALA A 264 -1.25 -2.29 -17.92
CA ALA A 264 -1.93 -3.51 -17.48
C ALA A 264 -1.06 -4.40 -16.58
N LEU A 265 0.26 -4.44 -16.80
CA LEU A 265 1.20 -5.23 -15.99
C LEU A 265 1.55 -4.55 -14.68
N ASP A 266 1.69 -3.23 -14.66
CA ASP A 266 2.13 -2.46 -13.50
C ASP A 266 0.97 -2.14 -12.54
N PHE A 267 -0.19 -1.73 -13.07
CA PHE A 267 -1.30 -1.23 -12.25
C PHE A 267 -1.79 -2.17 -11.15
N PRO A 268 -1.85 -3.52 -11.32
CA PRO A 268 -2.17 -4.42 -10.23
C PRO A 268 -1.34 -4.16 -8.97
N SER A 269 -0.03 -3.89 -9.12
CA SER A 269 0.87 -3.57 -7.99
C SER A 269 0.51 -2.28 -7.23
N TRP A 270 -0.29 -1.40 -7.83
CA TRP A 270 -0.81 -0.17 -7.22
C TRP A 270 -2.18 -0.35 -6.56
N SER A 271 -2.85 -1.47 -6.84
CA SER A 271 -4.15 -1.77 -6.24
C SER A 271 -3.95 -2.48 -4.90
N PRO A 272 -4.56 -2.00 -3.80
CA PRO A 272 -4.49 -2.71 -2.53
C PRO A 272 -5.39 -3.95 -2.54
N THR A 273 -6.21 -4.13 -3.58
CA THR A 273 -7.11 -5.28 -3.72
C THR A 273 -6.46 -6.48 -4.38
N ASP A 274 -5.32 -6.29 -5.04
CA ASP A 274 -4.69 -7.28 -5.89
C ASP A 274 -3.18 -7.11 -5.79
N VAL A 275 -2.54 -7.79 -4.84
CA VAL A 275 -1.08 -7.85 -4.85
C VAL A 275 -0.67 -8.82 -5.95
N CYS A 276 0.31 -8.41 -6.75
CA CYS A 276 0.74 -9.11 -7.95
C CYS A 276 1.11 -10.57 -7.62
N LYS A 277 0.21 -11.52 -7.92
CA LYS A 277 0.48 -12.98 -7.93
C LYS A 277 1.40 -13.38 -9.12
N GLN A 278 2.20 -12.46 -9.67
CA GLN A 278 2.83 -12.66 -11.00
C GLN A 278 4.35 -12.68 -10.96
N GLU A 279 4.83 -13.90 -11.12
CA GLU A 279 6.17 -14.37 -11.46
C GLU A 279 7.03 -13.41 -12.33
N LEU A 280 6.46 -12.65 -13.28
CA LEU A 280 7.26 -11.98 -14.32
C LEU A 280 7.91 -10.64 -13.90
N LEU A 281 7.28 -9.87 -13.00
CA LEU A 281 7.80 -8.58 -12.51
C LEU A 281 8.22 -8.62 -11.03
N CYS A 282 7.87 -9.69 -10.29
CA CYS A 282 8.32 -9.88 -8.91
C CYS A 282 9.86 -9.96 -8.77
N PHE A 283 10.59 -10.33 -9.83
CA PHE A 283 12.06 -10.26 -9.81
C PHE A 283 12.58 -8.81 -9.73
N LEU A 284 11.87 -7.85 -10.33
CA LEU A 284 12.23 -6.43 -10.30
C LEU A 284 11.78 -5.76 -8.99
N TYR A 285 10.73 -6.28 -8.36
CA TYR A 285 10.20 -5.80 -7.08
C TYR A 285 9.80 -7.00 -6.20
N PRO A 286 10.70 -7.54 -5.35
CA PRO A 286 10.31 -8.51 -4.33
C PRO A 286 9.46 -7.78 -3.27
N ALA A 287 8.19 -7.54 -3.59
CA ALA A 287 7.32 -6.64 -2.84
C ALA A 287 6.49 -7.35 -1.74
N THR A 288 6.73 -8.64 -1.53
CA THR A 288 6.01 -9.42 -0.51
C THR A 288 6.94 -10.33 0.26
N LEU A 289 6.76 -10.35 1.58
CA LEU A 289 7.31 -11.38 2.48
C LEU A 289 6.85 -12.81 2.10
N ALA A 290 5.78 -12.93 1.31
CA ALA A 290 5.27 -14.21 0.85
C ALA A 290 5.97 -14.72 -0.42
N PRO A 291 6.25 -16.04 -0.51
CA PRO A 291 6.78 -16.64 -1.72
C PRO A 291 5.77 -16.61 -2.89
N PRO A 292 6.25 -16.69 -4.15
CA PRO A 292 5.36 -16.78 -5.31
C PRO A 292 4.38 -17.96 -5.18
N GLY A 293 3.11 -17.72 -5.51
CA GLY A 293 2.05 -18.74 -5.43
C GLY A 293 1.58 -19.08 -4.01
N PHE A 294 2.03 -18.35 -2.98
CA PHE A 294 1.60 -18.57 -1.60
C PHE A 294 0.09 -18.46 -1.42
N LEU A 295 -0.52 -19.49 -0.83
CA LEU A 295 -1.88 -19.47 -0.30
C LEU A 295 -1.83 -20.04 1.13
N PRO A 296 -2.47 -19.38 2.11
CA PRO A 296 -2.41 -19.81 3.49
C PRO A 296 -3.10 -21.16 3.67
N THR A 297 -2.40 -22.10 4.29
CA THR A 297 -2.95 -23.38 4.71
C THR A 297 -3.09 -23.40 6.23
N VAL A 298 -4.18 -24.00 6.74
CA VAL A 298 -4.46 -24.02 8.19
C VAL A 298 -4.30 -25.44 8.72
N ASP A 299 -3.47 -25.59 9.75
CA ASP A 299 -3.39 -26.79 10.59
C ASP A 299 -4.55 -26.76 11.59
N GLU A 300 -5.64 -27.45 11.26
CA GLU A 300 -6.86 -27.49 12.08
C GLU A 300 -6.65 -28.03 13.51
N PRO A 301 -5.85 -29.10 13.72
CA PRO A 301 -5.43 -29.54 15.06
C PRO A 301 -4.74 -28.45 15.89
N ALA A 302 -3.81 -27.69 15.31
CA ALA A 302 -3.09 -26.63 16.01
C ALA A 302 -3.93 -25.35 16.19
N CYS A 303 -4.90 -25.10 15.30
CA CYS A 303 -5.74 -23.91 15.32
C CYS A 303 -6.60 -23.82 16.60
N ILE A 304 -6.67 -22.66 17.25
CA ILE A 304 -7.52 -22.49 18.45
C ILE A 304 -8.97 -22.27 18.02
N ALA A 305 -9.90 -23.09 18.53
CA ALA A 305 -11.34 -22.94 18.26
C ALA A 305 -11.86 -21.59 18.78
N GLY A 306 -12.58 -20.84 17.94
CA GLY A 306 -13.14 -19.53 18.26
C GLY A 306 -12.15 -18.36 18.12
N CYS A 307 -10.89 -18.62 17.77
CA CYS A 307 -9.91 -17.57 17.47
C CYS A 307 -10.14 -17.02 16.06
N ASP A 308 -10.36 -15.71 15.94
CA ASP A 308 -10.70 -15.04 14.68
C ASP A 308 -9.69 -13.96 14.27
N ILE A 309 -8.49 -13.95 14.85
CA ILE A 309 -7.45 -12.95 14.56
C ILE A 309 -7.11 -12.93 13.07
N CYS A 310 -6.86 -14.09 12.45
CA CYS A 310 -6.55 -14.21 11.03
C CYS A 310 -7.68 -13.72 10.12
N VAL A 311 -8.94 -13.87 10.55
CA VAL A 311 -10.13 -13.36 9.87
C VAL A 311 -10.18 -11.83 9.98
N LYS A 312 -9.95 -11.29 11.17
CA LYS A 312 -9.96 -9.85 11.46
C LYS A 312 -8.82 -9.07 10.79
N VAL A 313 -7.64 -9.66 10.65
CA VAL A 313 -6.49 -9.02 9.99
C VAL A 313 -6.51 -9.16 8.46
N CYS A 314 -7.37 -10.02 7.91
CA CYS A 314 -7.43 -10.23 6.47
C CYS A 314 -8.05 -9.00 5.78
N PRO A 315 -7.28 -8.22 4.99
CA PRO A 315 -7.77 -6.98 4.38
C PRO A 315 -8.85 -7.23 3.31
N LYS A 316 -8.94 -8.46 2.79
CA LYS A 316 -9.92 -8.87 1.77
C LYS A 316 -11.08 -9.68 2.34
N GLY A 317 -10.95 -10.19 3.57
CA GLY A 317 -11.90 -11.15 4.15
C GLY A 317 -11.91 -12.50 3.43
N ALA A 318 -10.74 -12.99 3.00
CA ALA A 318 -10.58 -14.28 2.31
C ALA A 318 -10.67 -15.49 3.26
N LEU A 319 -10.43 -15.29 4.57
CA LEU A 319 -10.58 -16.32 5.59
C LEU A 319 -11.91 -16.16 6.34
N THR A 320 -12.48 -17.28 6.76
CA THR A 320 -13.65 -17.34 7.65
C THR A 320 -13.50 -18.50 8.64
N LEU A 321 -14.41 -18.60 9.61
CA LEU A 321 -14.49 -19.74 10.52
C LEU A 321 -15.44 -20.81 9.97
N ASN A 322 -15.04 -22.08 10.08
CA ASN A 322 -15.88 -23.24 9.76
C ASN A 322 -16.86 -23.56 10.92
N MET A 323 -17.60 -24.67 10.79
CA MET A 323 -18.56 -25.11 11.81
C MET A 323 -17.90 -25.45 13.16
N ASP A 324 -16.65 -25.90 13.15
CA ASP A 324 -15.85 -26.19 14.35
C ASP A 324 -15.16 -24.94 14.91
N SER A 325 -15.53 -23.75 14.41
CA SER A 325 -14.92 -22.46 14.77
C SER A 325 -13.41 -22.41 14.51
N LYS A 326 -12.92 -23.13 13.50
CA LYS A 326 -11.53 -23.11 13.02
C LYS A 326 -11.43 -22.26 11.75
N ALA A 327 -10.33 -21.53 11.61
CA ALA A 327 -10.11 -20.71 10.42
C ALA A 327 -9.87 -21.58 9.17
N PHE A 328 -10.40 -21.16 8.03
CA PHE A 328 -10.06 -21.74 6.73
C PHE A 328 -10.11 -20.68 5.62
N LEU A 329 -9.44 -20.96 4.52
CA LEU A 329 -9.42 -20.11 3.33
C LEU A 329 -10.69 -20.35 2.49
N ASN A 330 -11.65 -19.42 2.55
CA ASN A 330 -12.93 -19.53 1.84
C ASN A 330 -12.87 -18.94 0.43
N ASP A 331 -12.04 -17.92 0.20
CA ASP A 331 -11.88 -17.26 -1.09
C ASP A 331 -10.40 -17.23 -1.52
N PRO A 332 -9.90 -18.31 -2.15
CA PRO A 332 -8.51 -18.38 -2.63
C PRO A 332 -8.20 -17.34 -3.72
N ASP A 333 -9.18 -17.01 -4.57
CA ASP A 333 -9.00 -16.03 -5.63
C ASP A 333 -8.85 -14.62 -5.05
N GLY A 334 -9.64 -14.27 -4.04
CA GLY A 334 -9.57 -12.98 -3.33
C GLY A 334 -8.40 -12.84 -2.34
N CYS A 335 -7.67 -13.91 -2.06
CA CYS A 335 -6.47 -13.85 -1.22
C CYS A 335 -5.32 -13.16 -1.95
N ILE A 336 -4.76 -12.10 -1.36
CA ILE A 336 -3.66 -11.31 -1.92
C ILE A 336 -2.28 -11.75 -1.43
N SER A 337 -2.16 -12.90 -0.76
CA SER A 337 -0.87 -13.47 -0.34
C SER A 337 -0.01 -12.52 0.50
N CYS A 338 -0.61 -11.64 1.30
CA CYS A 338 0.11 -10.63 2.09
C CYS A 338 0.76 -11.16 3.38
N PHE A 339 0.65 -12.44 3.69
CA PHE A 339 1.24 -13.08 4.89
C PHE A 339 0.73 -12.59 6.27
N ALA A 340 -0.21 -11.63 6.31
CA ALA A 340 -0.76 -11.12 7.58
C ALA A 340 -1.41 -12.21 8.46
N CYS A 341 -2.14 -13.16 7.89
CA CYS A 341 -2.76 -14.23 8.68
C CYS A 341 -1.73 -15.15 9.34
N VAL A 342 -0.63 -15.45 8.65
CA VAL A 342 0.48 -16.26 9.17
C VAL A 342 1.17 -15.52 10.32
N GLN A 343 1.59 -14.27 10.07
CA GLN A 343 2.33 -13.46 11.04
C GLN A 343 1.55 -13.17 12.33
N GLN A 344 0.23 -13.03 12.22
CA GLN A 344 -0.62 -12.70 13.36
C GLN A 344 -1.20 -13.94 14.06
N CYS A 345 -0.84 -15.16 13.63
CA CYS A 345 -1.32 -16.38 14.27
C CYS A 345 -0.62 -16.57 15.63
N PRO A 346 -1.37 -16.65 16.75
CA PRO A 346 -0.76 -16.78 18.08
C PRO A 346 -0.10 -18.15 18.31
N VAL A 347 -0.53 -19.17 17.57
CA VAL A 347 -0.07 -20.58 17.70
C VAL A 347 0.60 -21.11 16.44
N ASP A 348 0.89 -20.22 15.48
CA ASP A 348 1.56 -20.57 14.21
C ASP A 348 0.87 -21.72 13.43
N ALA A 349 -0.46 -21.84 13.58
CA ALA A 349 -1.29 -22.83 12.90
C ALA A 349 -1.61 -22.50 11.43
N ILE A 350 -1.05 -21.42 10.88
CA ILE A 350 -1.24 -21.04 9.48
C ILE A 350 0.13 -20.94 8.84
N SER A 351 0.32 -21.62 7.70
CA SER A 351 1.59 -21.67 6.96
C SER A 351 1.46 -21.25 5.51
#